data_AF-A0A960IYH2-F1
#
_entry.id   AF-A0A960IYH2-F1
#
_cell.length_a   1.000
_cell.length_b   1.000
_cell.length_c   1.000
_cell.angle_alpha   90.00
_cell.angle_beta   90.00
_cell.angle_gamma   90.00
#
_symmetry.space_group_name_H-M   'P 1'
#
loop_
_entity.id
_entity.type
_entity.pdbx_description
1 polymer ?
#
loop_
_entity_poly.entity_id
_entity_poly.type
_entity_poly.pdbx_seq_one_letter_code
_entity_poly.pdbx_strand_id
1 'polypeptide(L)' 'MPAVSLAVPARALAVAAHPDDVEFQCGATLAKWAAAGCEVHHLICTDGSKG' A
#
# COMPACT_ATOMS: atom_id res chain seq x y z
N MET A 1 19.71 -0.51 -9.99
CA MET A 1 19.19 0.74 -9.39
C MET A 1 19.31 0.60 -7.88
N PRO A 2 20.06 1.45 -7.16
CA PRO A 2 20.08 1.39 -5.70
C PRO A 2 18.69 1.77 -5.18
N ALA A 3 18.19 1.02 -4.20
CA ALA A 3 16.90 1.31 -3.58
C ALA A 3 17.02 2.60 -2.74
N VAL A 4 16.21 3.61 -3.07
CA VAL A 4 16.06 4.81 -2.24
C VAL A 4 15.24 4.45 -1.01
N SER A 5 15.80 4.67 0.19
CA SER A 5 15.04 4.54 1.44
C SER A 5 14.33 5.85 1.74
N LEU A 6 13.00 5.84 1.63
CA LEU A 6 12.15 6.95 2.02
C LEU A 6 11.92 6.95 3.54
N ALA A 7 11.69 8.14 4.10
CA ALA A 7 11.24 8.27 5.49
C ALA A 7 9.88 7.59 5.68
N VAL A 8 9.60 7.10 6.89
CA VAL A 8 8.32 6.49 7.25
C VAL A 8 7.31 7.61 7.52
N PRO A 9 6.20 7.69 6.78
CA PRO A 9 5.16 8.67 7.06
C PRO A 9 4.35 8.27 8.31
N ALA A 10 3.69 9.23 8.96
CA ALA A 10 2.78 8.94 10.07
C ALA A 10 1.50 8.22 9.61
N ARG A 11 1.06 8.49 8.37
CA ARG A 11 -0.13 7.89 7.75
C ARG A 11 0.05 7.74 6.23
N ALA A 12 -0.55 6.71 5.66
CA ALA A 12 -0.56 6.42 4.24
C ALA A 12 -1.94 5.94 3.77
N LEU A 13 -2.34 6.37 2.56
CA LEU A 13 -3.55 5.90 1.88
C LEU A 13 -3.14 5.27 0.55
N ALA A 14 -3.36 3.96 0.41
CA ALA A 14 -3.22 3.26 -0.85
C ALA A 14 -4.56 3.29 -1.60
N VAL A 15 -4.57 3.84 -2.81
CA VAL A 15 -5.75 3.91 -3.67
C VAL A 15 -5.57 2.92 -4.80
N ALA A 16 -6.49 1.99 -4.95
CA ALA A 16 -6.39 0.90 -5.92
C ALA A 16 -7.75 0.61 -6.60
N ALA A 17 -7.69 0.03 -7.79
CA ALA A 17 -8.89 -0.24 -8.58
C ALA A 17 -9.59 -1.50 -8.05
N HIS A 18 -8.85 -2.59 -7.88
CA HIS A 18 -9.37 -3.90 -7.50
C HIS A 18 -8.75 -4.41 -6.19
N PRO A 19 -9.39 -5.39 -5.52
CA PRO A 19 -8.80 -6.08 -4.39
C PRO A 19 -7.66 -6.99 -4.89
N ASP A 20 -6.42 -6.65 -4.54
CA ASP A 20 -5.13 -7.34 -4.84
C ASP A 20 -4.06 -6.39 -5.39
N ASP A 21 -4.48 -5.33 -6.06
CA ASP A 21 -3.61 -4.30 -6.65
C ASP A 21 -2.60 -3.77 -5.63
N VAL A 22 -3.04 -3.52 -4.39
CA VAL A 22 -2.19 -2.98 -3.32
C VAL A 22 -1.07 -3.97 -2.96
N GLU A 23 -1.41 -5.26 -2.82
CA GLU A 23 -0.49 -6.34 -2.49
C GLU A 23 0.61 -6.48 -3.54
N PHE A 24 0.24 -6.44 -4.82
CA PHE A 24 1.19 -6.59 -5.93
C PHE A 24 2.02 -5.34 -6.21
N GLN A 25 1.43 -4.16 -6.07
CA GLN A 25 2.08 -2.91 -6.48
C GLN A 25 2.90 -2.29 -5.35
N CYS A 26 2.44 -2.36 -4.10
CA CYS A 26 3.08 -1.66 -2.98
C CYS A 26 3.04 -2.39 -1.63
N GLY A 27 2.63 -3.66 -1.59
CA GLY A 27 2.44 -4.42 -0.34
C GLY A 27 3.67 -4.44 0.56
N ALA A 28 4.86 -4.66 -0.01
CA ALA A 28 6.11 -4.66 0.76
C ALA A 28 6.43 -3.28 1.39
N THR A 29 6.15 -2.19 0.66
CA THR A 29 6.36 -0.82 1.14
C THR A 29 5.42 -0.50 2.29
N LEU A 30 4.12 -0.81 2.12
CA LEU A 30 3.12 -0.57 3.16
C LEU A 30 3.36 -1.45 4.39
N ALA A 31 3.75 -2.71 4.21
CA ALA A 31 4.12 -3.60 5.31
C ALA A 31 5.30 -3.04 6.11
N LYS A 32 6.35 -2.56 5.42
CA LYS A 32 7.50 -1.92 6.07
C LYS A 32 7.09 -0.67 6.85
N TRP A 33 6.22 0.17 6.29
CA TRP A 33 5.75 1.37 6.96
C TRP A 33 4.83 1.07 8.15
N ALA A 34 3.91 0.11 8.02
CA ALA A 34 3.03 -0.34 9.09
C ALA A 34 3.85 -0.89 10.28
N ALA A 35 4.85 -1.73 9.99
CA ALA A 35 5.77 -2.24 11.01
C ALA A 35 6.58 -1.14 11.73
N ALA A 36 6.75 0.01 11.08
CA ALA A 36 7.42 1.19 11.64
C ALA A 36 6.43 2.21 12.26
N GLY A 37 5.16 1.86 12.42
CA GLY A 37 4.15 2.68 13.11
C GLY A 37 3.34 3.63 12.22
N CYS A 38 3.42 3.50 10.89
CA CYS A 38 2.55 4.23 9.98
C CYS A 38 1.11 3.69 10.06
N GLU A 39 0.12 4.58 10.17
CA GLU A 39 -1.29 4.23 9.99
C GLU A 39 -1.58 4.03 8.49
N VAL A 40 -1.88 2.80 8.09
CA VAL A 40 -2.13 2.45 6.68
C VAL A 40 -3.62 2.24 6.44
N HIS A 41 -4.15 2.92 5.42
CA HIS A 41 -5.51 2.75 4.92
C HIS A 41 -5.49 2.30 3.47
N HIS A 42 -6.44 1.43 3.10
CA HIS A 42 -6.69 1.06 1.71
C HIS A 42 -8.05 1.65 1.27
N LEU A 43 -8.08 2.27 0.09
CA LEU A 43 -9.30 2.64 -0.62
C LEU A 43 -9.33 1.81 -1.91
N ILE A 44 -10.23 0.84 -1.92
CA ILE A 44 -10.47 -0.02 -3.07
C ILE A 44 -11.72 0.49 -3.79
N CYS A 45 -11.56 0.87 -5.06
CA CYS A 45 -12.61 1.53 -5.83
C CYS A 45 -13.72 0.56 -6.28
N THR A 46 -13.40 -0.72 -6.44
CA THR A 46 -14.34 -1.75 -6.93
C THR A 46 -14.27 -3.02 -6.09
N ASP A 47 -15.27 -3.88 -6.21
CA ASP A 47 -15.32 -5.16 -5.49
C ASP A 47 -14.54 -6.28 -6.18
N GLY A 48 -13.93 -6.04 -7.35
CA GLY A 48 -13.21 -7.06 -8.10
C GLY A 48 -14.09 -8.18 -8.67
N SER A 49 -15.41 -7.96 -8.80
CA SER A 49 -16.38 -9.01 -9.19
C SER A 49 -16.17 -9.65 -10.58
N LYS A 50 -15.19 -9.18 -11.37
CA LYS A 50 -14.91 -9.68 -12.72
C LYS A 50 -13.57 -10.38 -12.88
N GLY A 51 -12.78 -10.50 -11.81
CA GLY A 51 -11.38 -10.93 -11.92
C GLY A 51 -10.59 -9.84 -12.61
#